data_AF-A0A258LLP7-F1
#
_entry.id   AF-A0A258LLP7-F1
#
_cell.length_a   1.000
_cell.length_b   1.000
_cell.length_c   1.000
_cell.angle_alpha   90.00
_cell.angle_beta   90.00
_cell.angle_gamma   90.00
#
_symmetry.space_group_name_H-M   'P 1'
#
loop_
_entity.id
_entity.type
_entity.pdbx_description
1 polymer ?
#
loop_
_entity_poly.entity_id
_entity_poly.type
_entity_poly.pdbx_seq_one_letter_code
_entity_poly.pdbx_strand_id
1 'polypeptide(L)'
;TETHCDIVAGSRRALVVALADTIQQEKEGLRLNHLPNTILQEVKDLEAGGTKTKLVVVGMLPGRKTMSVVDPEIMEPAIKYGYERGMQDLPEMKLFWMSA
;
A
#
# COMPACT_ATOMS: atom_id res chain seq x y z
N THR A 1 -1.76 -8.03 9.93
CA THR A 1 -1.66 -7.12 8.77
C THR A 1 -2.17 -7.84 7.55
N GLU A 2 -3.28 -7.36 7.00
CA GLU A 2 -3.78 -7.79 5.70
C GLU A 2 -3.06 -6.98 4.62
N THR A 3 -2.68 -7.59 3.51
CA THR A 3 -2.00 -6.88 2.42
C THR A 3 -2.57 -7.32 1.11
N HIS A 4 -2.88 -6.33 0.28
CA HIS A 4 -3.51 -6.48 -1.02
C HIS A 4 -2.53 -5.97 -2.07
N CYS A 5 -2.18 -6.82 -3.04
CA CYS A 5 -1.22 -6.49 -4.08
C CYS A 5 -1.90 -6.65 -5.44
N ASP A 6 -2.02 -5.55 -6.20
CA ASP A 6 -2.53 -5.55 -7.56
C ASP A 6 -1.35 -5.50 -8.54
N ILE A 7 -1.08 -6.63 -9.20
CA ILE A 7 -0.06 -6.70 -10.25
C ILE A 7 -0.74 -6.52 -11.60
N VAL A 8 -0.43 -5.42 -12.29
CA VAL A 8 -0.85 -5.23 -13.68
C VAL A 8 0.17 -5.90 -14.60
N ALA A 9 -0.05 -7.19 -14.87
CA ALA A 9 0.77 -7.98 -15.79
C ALA A 9 0.89 -7.30 -17.18
N GLY A 10 2.11 -7.27 -17.74
CA GLY A 10 2.40 -6.70 -19.06
C GLY A 10 2.98 -5.28 -19.07
N SER A 11 2.88 -4.53 -17.96
CA SER A 11 3.39 -3.15 -17.88
C SER A 11 4.84 -3.02 -17.39
N ARG A 12 5.45 -4.13 -16.95
CA ARG A 12 6.69 -4.18 -16.13
C ARG A 12 6.66 -3.20 -14.95
N ARG A 13 5.47 -2.90 -14.42
CA ARG A 13 5.25 -2.02 -13.28
C ARG A 13 4.30 -2.70 -12.28
N ALA A 14 4.54 -2.48 -11.00
CA ALA A 14 3.69 -2.97 -9.93
C ALA A 14 3.36 -1.83 -8.95
N LEU A 15 2.09 -1.64 -8.63
CA LEU A 15 1.64 -0.80 -7.53
C LEU A 15 1.26 -1.70 -6.36
N VAL A 16 2.02 -1.61 -5.28
CA VAL A 16 1.84 -2.43 -4.09
C VAL A 16 1.25 -1.56 -3.00
N VAL A 17 0.09 -1.92 -2.45
CA VAL A 17 -0.57 -1.19 -1.36
C VAL A 17 -0.56 -2.04 -0.10
N ALA A 18 0.28 -1.68 0.87
CA ALA A 18 0.36 -2.40 2.14
C ALA A 18 -0.44 -1.66 3.23
N LEU A 19 -1.29 -2.38 3.95
CA LEU A 19 -1.98 -1.83 5.12
C LEU A 19 -1.12 -2.08 6.36
N ALA A 20 -0.76 -1.01 7.04
CA ALA A 20 0.05 -1.04 8.26
C ALA A 20 -0.75 -0.50 9.45
N ASP A 21 -0.54 -1.07 10.64
CA ASP A 21 -1.11 -0.48 11.86
C ASP A 21 -0.44 0.87 12.17
N THR A 22 0.84 1.04 11.77
CA THR A 22 1.61 2.29 11.88
C THR A 22 2.62 2.47 10.75
N ILE A 23 2.96 3.73 10.40
CA ILE A 23 4.03 4.10 9.44
C ILE A 23 5.43 3.72 9.95
N GLN A 24 5.59 3.46 11.25
CA GLN A 24 6.88 3.04 11.81
C GLN A 24 7.15 1.55 11.54
N GLN A 25 6.14 0.68 11.70
CA GLN A 25 6.22 -0.74 11.37
C GLN A 25 6.51 -0.99 9.87
N GLU A 26 6.16 -0.04 9.01
CA GLU A 26 6.51 -0.03 7.59
C GLU A 26 8.02 0.05 7.37
N LYS A 27 8.68 1.02 7.99
CA LYS A 27 10.11 1.31 7.80
C LYS A 27 11.01 0.20 8.36
N GLU A 28 10.49 -0.55 9.32
CA GLU A 28 11.20 -1.65 9.99
C GLU A 28 11.10 -2.99 9.22
N GLY A 29 10.32 -3.05 8.14
CA GLY A 29 10.18 -4.24 7.31
C GLY A 29 8.94 -5.06 7.68
N LEU A 30 7.78 -4.49 7.36
CA LEU A 30 6.47 -5.10 7.59
C LEU A 30 6.46 -6.56 7.12
N ARG A 31 6.25 -7.48 8.06
CA ARG A 31 6.08 -8.90 7.75
C ARG A 31 4.60 -9.16 7.58
N LEU A 32 4.24 -9.60 6.38
CA LEU A 32 2.88 -10.06 6.12
C LEU A 32 2.69 -11.36 6.90
N ASN A 33 1.59 -11.45 7.66
CA ASN A 33 1.35 -12.62 8.50
C ASN A 33 1.49 -13.91 7.67
N HIS A 34 2.23 -14.88 8.20
CA HIS A 34 2.49 -16.19 7.59
C HIS A 34 3.33 -16.20 6.30
N LEU A 35 3.86 -15.06 5.84
CA LEU A 35 4.81 -15.03 4.74
C LEU A 35 6.26 -15.02 5.23
N PRO A 36 7.17 -15.76 4.55
CA PRO A 36 8.55 -15.89 4.98
C PRO A 36 9.32 -14.57 4.86
N ASN A 37 8.96 -13.73 3.90
CA ASN A 37 9.66 -12.50 3.55
C ASN A 37 8.95 -11.24 4.11
N THR A 38 9.68 -10.13 4.18
CA THR A 38 9.09 -8.81 4.45
C THR A 38 8.57 -8.19 3.16
N ILE A 39 7.66 -7.23 3.25
CA ILE A 39 7.18 -6.50 2.06
C ILE A 39 8.32 -5.80 1.30
N LEU A 40 9.35 -5.34 2.02
CA LEU A 40 10.54 -4.75 1.41
C LEU A 40 11.37 -5.77 0.63
N GLN A 41 11.43 -7.02 1.10
CA GLN A 41 12.09 -8.09 0.38
C GLN A 41 11.29 -8.47 -0.88
N GLU A 42 9.97 -8.61 -0.76
CA GLU A 42 9.09 -8.88 -1.91
C GLU A 42 9.21 -7.79 -2.99
N VAL A 43 9.27 -6.50 -2.60
CA VAL A 43 9.51 -5.39 -3.54
C VAL A 43 10.87 -5.52 -4.24
N LYS A 44 11.93 -5.85 -3.49
CA LYS A 44 13.27 -6.06 -4.08
C LYS A 44 13.27 -7.23 -5.07
N ASP A 45 12.56 -8.30 -4.77
CA ASP A 45 12.49 -9.48 -5.63
C ASP A 45 11.73 -9.16 -6.93
N LEU A 46 10.66 -8.36 -6.87
CA LEU A 46 9.98 -7.81 -8.06
C LEU A 46 10.92 -6.95 -8.91
N GLU A 47 11.68 -6.06 -8.27
CA GLU A 47 12.65 -5.18 -8.94
C GLU A 47 13.81 -5.96 -9.58
N ALA A 48 14.31 -7.00 -8.91
CA ALA A 48 15.32 -7.91 -9.45
C ALA A 48 14.79 -8.66 -10.69
N GLY A 49 13.49 -8.95 -10.73
CA GLY A 49 12.80 -9.51 -11.90
C GLY A 49 12.57 -8.51 -13.05
N GLY A 50 13.01 -7.25 -12.91
CA GLY A 50 12.84 -6.20 -13.92
C GLY A 50 11.51 -5.47 -13.87
N THR A 51 10.78 -5.55 -12.73
CA THR A 51 9.54 -4.81 -12.51
C THR A 51 9.83 -3.53 -11.75
N LYS A 52 9.46 -2.37 -12.32
CA LYS A 52 9.51 -1.09 -11.60
C LYS A 52 8.37 -1.05 -10.58
N THR A 53 8.70 -0.95 -9.29
CA THR A 53 7.70 -1.10 -8.23
C THR A 53 7.46 0.22 -7.50
N LYS A 54 6.19 0.52 -7.21
CA LYS A 54 5.79 1.59 -6.30
C LYS A 54 5.09 0.96 -5.11
N LEU A 55 5.73 1.02 -3.96
CA LEU A 55 5.12 0.66 -2.68
C LEU A 55 4.44 1.90 -2.09
N VAL A 56 3.16 1.79 -1.78
CA VAL A 56 2.37 2.74 -1.01
C VAL A 56 1.93 2.05 0.27
N VAL A 57 2.19 2.69 1.41
CA VAL A 57 1.80 2.13 2.70
C VAL A 57 0.78 3.01 3.35
N VAL A 58 -0.31 2.39 3.75
CA VAL A 58 -1.51 3.06 4.22
C VAL A 58 -1.73 2.65 5.67
N GLY A 59 -1.62 3.65 6.55
CA GLY A 59 -1.94 3.51 7.97
C GLY A 59 -3.43 3.63 8.24
N MET A 60 -3.85 3.31 9.47
CA MET A 60 -5.18 3.66 9.96
C MET A 60 -5.40 5.18 9.97
N LEU A 61 -6.68 5.57 9.97
CA LEU A 61 -7.11 6.94 10.21
C LEU A 61 -6.44 7.50 11.49
N PRO A 62 -5.91 8.74 11.48
CA PRO A 62 -5.28 9.33 12.66
C PRO A 62 -6.15 9.23 13.92
N GLY A 63 -5.57 8.71 15.01
CA GLY A 63 -6.27 8.55 16.28
C GLY A 63 -7.12 7.28 16.41
N ARG A 64 -7.26 6.47 15.37
CA ARG A 64 -7.94 5.17 15.45
C ARG A 64 -6.98 4.02 15.76
N LYS A 65 -7.50 3.02 16.48
CA LYS A 65 -6.81 1.77 16.84
C LYS A 65 -7.45 0.52 16.24
N THR A 66 -8.65 0.65 15.69
CA THR A 66 -9.43 -0.44 15.12
C THR A 66 -10.05 -0.01 13.80
N MET A 67 -10.29 -0.99 12.94
CA MET A 67 -11.00 -0.84 11.67
C MET A 67 -12.18 -1.81 11.65
N SER A 68 -13.30 -1.41 11.05
CA SER A 68 -14.43 -2.28 10.77
C SER A 68 -14.95 -1.95 9.38
N VAL A 69 -15.06 -2.96 8.53
CA VAL A 69 -15.57 -2.80 7.16
C VAL A 69 -17.10 -2.83 7.07
N VAL A 70 -17.78 -3.09 8.19
CA VAL A 70 -19.25 -3.19 8.27
C VAL A 70 -19.89 -2.13 9.16
N ASP A 71 -19.09 -1.35 9.89
CA ASP A 71 -19.58 -0.25 10.72
C ASP A 71 -19.59 1.05 9.90
N PRO A 72 -20.76 1.62 9.57
CA PRO A 72 -20.84 2.84 8.76
C PRO A 72 -20.20 4.06 9.44
N GLU A 73 -20.23 4.14 10.78
CA GLU A 73 -19.60 5.24 11.53
C GLU A 73 -18.06 5.19 11.46
N ILE A 74 -17.52 4.04 11.05
CA ILE A 74 -16.09 3.84 10.82
C ILE A 74 -15.77 3.95 9.33
N MET A 75 -16.59 3.34 8.46
CA MET A 75 -16.32 3.26 7.04
C MET A 75 -16.49 4.59 6.31
N GLU A 76 -17.53 5.38 6.60
CA GLU A 76 -17.74 6.66 5.93
C GLU A 76 -16.53 7.61 6.08
N PRO A 77 -16.01 7.89 7.30
CA PRO A 77 -14.82 8.73 7.44
C PRO A 77 -13.55 8.08 6.85
N ALA A 78 -13.44 6.74 6.88
CA ALA A 78 -12.31 6.03 6.28
C ALA A 78 -12.28 6.15 4.75
N ILE A 79 -13.44 6.04 4.09
CA ILE A 79 -13.58 6.21 2.63
C ILE A 79 -13.19 7.64 2.23
N LYS A 80 -13.72 8.64 2.94
CA LYS A 80 -13.40 10.05 2.66
C LYS A 80 -11.89 10.31 2.81
N TYR A 81 -11.29 9.83 3.90
CA TYR A 81 -9.85 9.97 4.12
C TYR A 81 -9.01 9.24 3.06
N GLY A 82 -9.40 8.02 2.69
CA GLY A 82 -8.75 7.26 1.62
C GLY A 82 -8.77 7.99 0.28
N TYR A 83 -9.91 8.60 -0.07
CA TYR A 83 -10.03 9.42 -1.28
C TYR A 83 -9.11 10.65 -1.23
N GLU A 84 -9.16 11.42 -0.14
CA GLU A 84 -8.34 12.63 0.02
C GLU A 84 -6.84 12.30 -0.06
N ARG A 85 -6.42 11.19 0.56
CA ARG A 85 -5.04 10.71 0.48
C ARG A 85 -4.68 10.26 -0.94
N GLY A 86 -5.53 9.47 -1.59
CA GLY A 86 -5.29 9.03 -2.97
C GLY A 86 -5.14 10.21 -3.95
N MET A 87 -5.89 11.29 -3.73
CA MET A 87 -5.76 12.52 -4.52
C MET A 87 -4.42 13.24 -4.28
N GLN A 88 -3.82 13.10 -3.09
CA GLN A 88 -2.47 13.62 -2.81
C GLN A 88 -1.38 12.78 -3.50
N ASP A 89 -1.59 11.48 -3.62
CA ASP A 89 -0.64 10.57 -4.30
C ASP A 89 -0.74 10.67 -5.83
N LEU A 90 -1.81 11.26 -6.37
CA LEU A 90 -2.12 11.34 -7.81
C LEU A 90 -0.97 11.88 -8.69
N PRO A 91 -0.26 12.97 -8.34
CA PRO A 91 0.84 13.47 -9.17
C PRO A 91 1.98 12.47 -9.30
N GLU A 92 2.33 11.78 -8.21
CA GLU A 92 3.36 10.76 -8.20
C GLU A 92 2.91 9.52 -8.99
N MET A 93 1.66 9.09 -8.85
CA MET A 93 1.12 7.98 -9.63
C MET A 93 1.16 8.26 -11.13
N LYS A 94 0.82 9.48 -11.56
CA LYS A 94 0.95 9.88 -12.98
C LYS A 94 2.40 9.73 -13.46
N LEU A 95 3.37 10.23 -12.69
CA LEU A 95 4.79 10.11 -13.04
C LEU A 95 5.24 8.65 -13.10
N PHE A 96 4.81 7.83 -12.15
CA PHE A 96 5.14 6.41 -12.09
C PHE A 96 4.68 5.66 -13.36
N TRP A 97 3.44 5.91 -13.80
CA TRP A 97 2.86 5.24 -14.97
C TRP A 97 3.26 5.84 -16.33
N MET A 98 3.59 7.14 -16.39
CA MET A 98 3.96 7.82 -17.64
C MET A 98 5.46 7.80 -17.94
N SER A 99 6.31 7.57 -16.94
CA SER A 99 7.74 7.36 -17.19
C SER A 99 7.94 6.07 -17.98
N ALA A 100 8.72 6.11 -19.06
CA ALA A 100 9.02 4.95 -19.92
C ALA A 100 9.80 3.86 -19.18
#